data_AF-A0A1F9SQP8-F1
#
_entry.id   AF-A0A1F9SQP8-F1
#
_cell.length_a   1.000
_cell.length_b   1.000
_cell.length_c   1.000
_cell.angle_alpha   90.00
_cell.angle_beta   90.00
_cell.angle_gamma   90.00
#
_symmetry.space_group_name_H-M   'P 1'
#
loop_
_entity.id
_entity.type
_entity.pdbx_description
1 polymer ?
#
loop_
_entity_poly.entity_id
_entity_poly.type
_entity_poly.pdbx_seq_one_letter_code
_entity_poly.pdbx_strand_id
1 'polypeptide(L)'
;MAGKPLGLRLVNGFLALFGVVEHVTVDAVVKSVYAPDGKHRLGIYHRTDNTYIFQEEVFSEKLLDMSWQPARSGPEDGCATPEEALALARKTLPWLWEIPE
;
A
#
# COMPACT_ATOMS: atom_id res chain seq x y z
N MET A 1 47.53 -6.59 -9.34
CA MET A 1 46.86 -5.70 -10.31
C MET A 1 45.37 -5.90 -10.21
N ALA A 2 44.64 -4.79 -10.00
CA ALA A 2 43.20 -4.52 -10.16
C ALA A 2 42.18 -5.57 -9.63
N GLY A 3 41.28 -5.32 -8.68
CA GLY A 3 40.78 -4.06 -8.12
C GLY A 3 39.44 -3.62 -8.74
N LYS A 4 38.32 -4.28 -8.35
CA LYS A 4 36.91 -3.81 -8.27
C LYS A 4 36.23 -3.23 -9.56
N PRO A 5 34.90 -3.37 -9.75
CA PRO A 5 33.94 -2.69 -8.88
C PRO A 5 32.85 -3.57 -8.29
N LEU A 6 32.54 -3.27 -7.01
CA LEU A 6 31.24 -3.53 -6.40
C LEU A 6 30.16 -2.85 -7.26
N GLY A 7 29.30 -3.65 -7.87
CA GLY A 7 28.00 -3.18 -8.33
C GLY A 7 27.04 -3.09 -7.16
N LEU A 8 27.15 -2.02 -6.37
CA LEU A 8 26.06 -1.57 -5.50
C LEU A 8 25.00 -0.95 -6.42
N ARG A 9 23.79 -1.53 -6.52
CA ARG A 9 22.60 -0.79 -6.97
C ARG A 9 21.30 -1.46 -6.54
N LEU A 10 20.66 -0.75 -5.61
CA LEU A 10 19.28 -0.83 -5.13
C LEU A 10 18.83 -2.20 -4.62
N VAL A 11 18.84 -2.30 -3.29
CA VAL A 11 17.81 -2.96 -2.50
C VAL A 11 16.43 -2.56 -3.06
N ASN A 12 15.93 -3.33 -4.01
CA ASN A 12 14.50 -3.55 -4.15
C ASN A 12 14.11 -4.22 -2.83
N GLY A 13 13.67 -3.38 -1.88
CA GLY A 13 13.12 -3.82 -0.60
C GLY A 13 11.90 -4.68 -0.86
N PHE A 14 12.20 -5.94 -1.13
CA PHE A 14 11.30 -7.06 -1.33
C PHE A 14 10.71 -7.40 0.04
N LEU A 15 9.81 -6.54 0.53
CA LEU A 15 8.83 -6.91 1.52
C LEU A 15 7.48 -6.89 0.82
N ALA A 16 7.28 -7.91 -0.02
CA ALA A 16 6.01 -8.62 -0.03
C ALA A 16 5.81 -9.21 1.38
N LEU A 17 5.57 -8.34 2.36
CA LEU A 17 4.84 -8.72 3.55
C LEU A 17 3.43 -8.85 2.99
N PHE A 18 3.02 -10.09 2.69
CA PHE A 18 1.62 -10.41 2.48
C PHE A 18 0.93 -10.03 3.78
N GLY A 19 0.53 -8.76 3.86
CA GLY A 19 -0.52 -8.35 4.76
C GLY A 19 -1.68 -9.24 4.36
N VAL A 20 -1.94 -10.23 5.21
CA VAL A 20 -3.29 -10.71 5.40
C VAL A 20 -4.07 -9.45 5.75
N VAL A 21 -4.53 -8.74 4.72
CA VAL A 21 -5.77 -8.01 4.78
C VAL A 21 -6.71 -9.07 5.31
N GLU A 22 -7.14 -8.96 6.57
CA GLU A 22 -7.96 -9.99 7.21
C GLU A 22 -9.03 -10.44 6.20
N HIS A 23 -8.92 -11.71 5.76
CA HIS A 23 -9.80 -12.34 4.76
C HIS A 23 -9.74 -11.92 3.27
N VAL A 24 -8.69 -11.25 2.76
CA VAL A 24 -8.60 -10.94 1.31
C VAL A 24 -7.29 -11.40 0.67
N THR A 25 -7.39 -12.32 -0.30
CA THR A 25 -6.25 -12.77 -1.12
C THR A 25 -5.90 -11.72 -2.18
N VAL A 26 -4.90 -10.90 -1.88
CA VAL A 26 -4.27 -9.97 -2.83
C VAL A 26 -3.09 -10.63 -3.53
N ASP A 27 -2.92 -10.38 -4.82
CA ASP A 27 -1.83 -10.94 -5.63
C ASP A 27 -0.86 -9.88 -6.16
N ALA A 28 -1.26 -8.60 -6.20
CA ALA A 28 -0.38 -7.50 -6.59
C ALA A 28 -0.74 -6.17 -5.90
N VAL A 29 0.27 -5.31 -5.75
CA VAL A 29 0.12 -3.90 -5.38
C VAL A 29 0.14 -3.06 -6.66
N VAL A 30 -0.94 -2.34 -6.94
CA VAL A 30 -1.09 -1.50 -8.14
C VAL A 30 -0.54 -0.11 -7.91
N LYS A 31 -0.83 0.49 -6.76
CA LYS A 31 -0.41 1.85 -6.42
C LYS A 31 -0.21 2.00 -4.92
N SER A 32 0.72 2.87 -4.52
CA SER A 32 0.87 3.31 -3.13
C SER A 32 0.96 4.83 -3.07
N VAL A 33 0.25 5.46 -2.14
CA VAL A 33 0.28 6.90 -1.89
C VAL A 33 0.58 7.12 -0.41
N TYR A 34 1.50 8.03 -0.11
CA TYR A 34 1.92 8.32 1.26
C TYR A 34 1.45 9.72 1.65
N ALA A 35 0.94 9.86 2.85
CA ALA A 35 0.63 11.17 3.40
C ALA A 35 1.92 11.96 3.68
N PRO A 36 1.89 13.31 3.57
CA PRO A 36 3.04 14.15 3.86
C PRO A 36 3.55 14.04 5.31
N ASP A 37 2.68 13.61 6.24
CA ASP A 37 3.03 13.39 7.64
C ASP A 37 3.88 12.13 7.88
N GLY A 38 4.01 11.26 6.88
CA GLY A 38 4.73 9.99 6.97
C GLY A 38 4.05 8.93 7.85
N LYS A 39 2.82 9.18 8.32
CA LYS A 39 2.09 8.30 9.25
C LYS A 39 0.97 7.53 8.58
N HIS A 40 0.44 8.03 7.45
CA HIS A 40 -0.58 7.33 6.68
C HIS A 40 -0.04 6.89 5.32
N ARG A 41 -0.48 5.72 4.87
CA ARG A 41 -0.33 5.31 3.47
C ARG A 41 -1.61 4.66 2.97
N LEU A 42 -1.82 4.79 1.67
CA LEU A 42 -2.86 4.11 0.91
C LEU A 42 -2.19 3.12 -0.01
N GLY A 43 -2.63 1.86 0.00
CA GLY A 43 -2.36 0.89 -1.05
C GLY A 43 -3.60 0.62 -1.89
N ILE A 44 -3.44 0.53 -3.20
CA ILE A 44 -4.41 -0.06 -4.13
C ILE A 44 -3.88 -1.44 -4.50
N TYR A 45 -4.70 -2.46 -4.27
CA TYR A 45 -4.32 -3.86 -4.44
C TYR A 45 -5.21 -4.53 -5.49
N HIS A 46 -4.61 -5.43 -6.26
CA HIS A 46 -5.33 -6.37 -7.10
C HIS A 46 -5.54 -7.67 -6.33
N ARG A 47 -6.72 -8.26 -6.51
CA ARG A 47 -7.15 -9.50 -5.88
C ARG A 47 -7.15 -10.64 -6.88
N THR A 48 -7.05 -11.85 -6.36
CA THR A 48 -7.09 -13.09 -7.15
C THR A 48 -8.40 -13.31 -7.93
N ASP A 49 -9.47 -12.60 -7.56
CA ASP A 49 -10.77 -12.62 -8.26
C ASP A 49 -10.89 -11.55 -9.37
N ASN A 50 -9.76 -10.95 -9.77
CA ASN A 50 -9.67 -9.85 -10.74
C ASN A 50 -10.40 -8.57 -10.33
N THR A 51 -10.54 -8.34 -9.02
CA THR A 51 -11.08 -7.07 -8.49
C THR A 51 -9.98 -6.24 -7.83
N TYR A 52 -10.29 -4.98 -7.55
CA TYR A 52 -9.38 -4.03 -6.91
C TYR A 52 -9.93 -3.54 -5.59
N ILE A 53 -9.07 -3.40 -4.57
CA ILE A 53 -9.44 -2.80 -3.29
C ILE A 53 -8.45 -1.71 -2.91
N PHE A 54 -8.87 -0.85 -2.00
CA PHE A 54 -7.97 0.05 -1.29
C PHE A 54 -7.77 -0.40 0.15
N GLN A 55 -6.60 -0.11 0.70
CA GLN A 55 -6.32 -0.22 2.13
C GLN A 55 -5.54 1.00 2.60
N GLU A 56 -6.09 1.67 3.61
CA GLU A 56 -5.36 2.60 4.43
C GLU A 56 -4.57 1.83 5.50
N GLU A 57 -3.31 2.18 5.62
CA GLU A 57 -2.43 1.69 6.68
C GLU A 57 -1.83 2.87 7.43
N VAL A 58 -1.72 2.72 8.75
CA VAL A 58 -1.15 3.72 9.65
C VAL A 58 0.12 3.15 10.26
N PHE A 59 1.18 3.95 10.28
CA PHE A 59 2.45 3.55 10.86
C PHE A 59 2.35 3.51 12.40
N SER A 60 2.54 2.33 12.98
CA SER A 60 2.63 2.15 14.42
C SER A 60 4.03 2.54 14.91
N GLU A 61 4.10 3.61 15.69
CA GLU A 61 5.35 4.05 16.35
C GLU A 61 5.63 3.28 17.65
N LYS A 62 4.86 2.23 17.97
CA LYS A 62 5.14 1.37 19.13
C LYS A 62 6.49 0.69 18.90
N LEU A 63 7.42 0.88 19.84
CA LEU A 63 8.82 0.43 19.77
C LEU A 63 9.00 -1.04 19.37
N LEU A 64 8.05 -1.91 19.69
CA LEU A 64 8.13 -3.34 19.39
C LEU A 64 7.47 -3.73 18.05
N ASP A 65 6.58 -2.89 17.52
CA ASP A 65 5.81 -3.21 16.31
C ASP A 65 6.36 -2.51 15.07
N MET A 66 6.79 -1.23 15.19
CA MET A 66 7.38 -0.36 14.15
C MET A 66 7.00 -0.74 12.71
N SER A 67 5.70 -0.80 12.43
CA SER A 67 5.15 -1.37 11.19
C SER A 67 3.88 -0.67 10.77
N TRP A 68 3.57 -0.82 9.48
CA TRP A 68 2.30 -0.39 8.92
C TRP A 68 1.19 -1.34 9.34
N GLN A 69 0.14 -0.78 9.91
CA GLN A 69 -1.01 -1.53 10.41
C GLN A 69 -2.25 -1.19 9.58
N PRO A 70 -3.06 -2.17 9.16
CA PRO A 70 -4.32 -1.89 8.48
C PRO A 70 -5.21 -1.05 9.40
N ALA A 71 -5.73 0.06 8.88
CA ALA A 71 -6.64 0.93 9.60
C ALA A 71 -8.05 0.91 8.98
N ARG A 72 -8.13 0.88 7.65
CA ARG A 72 -9.39 0.81 6.91
C ARG A 72 -9.16 0.17 5.55
N SER A 73 -10.13 -0.58 5.05
CA SER A 73 -10.12 -1.10 3.70
C SER A 73 -11.48 -0.93 3.04
N GLY A 74 -11.53 -1.08 1.73
CA GLY A 74 -12.79 -1.22 1.02
C GLY A 74 -12.64 -1.29 -0.50
N PRO A 75 -13.76 -1.51 -1.20
CA PRO A 75 -14.95 -2.22 -0.72
C PRO A 75 -14.67 -3.74 -0.58
N GLU A 76 -15.43 -4.44 0.28
CA GLU A 76 -15.26 -5.90 0.47
C GLU A 76 -15.52 -6.70 -0.82
N ASP A 77 -16.50 -6.25 -1.62
CA ASP A 77 -16.84 -6.85 -2.92
C ASP A 77 -15.83 -6.51 -4.03
N GLY A 78 -14.87 -5.62 -3.77
CA GLY A 78 -13.92 -5.13 -4.75
C GLY A 78 -14.51 -4.17 -5.79
N CYS A 79 -13.63 -3.48 -6.51
CA CYS A 79 -13.92 -2.60 -7.64
C CYS A 79 -13.52 -3.28 -8.95
N ALA A 80 -14.12 -2.85 -10.06
CA ALA A 80 -13.76 -3.38 -11.37
C ALA A 80 -12.42 -2.83 -11.88
N THR A 81 -12.04 -1.63 -11.43
CA THR A 81 -10.81 -0.94 -11.87
C THR A 81 -10.03 -0.35 -10.69
N PRO A 82 -8.70 -0.16 -10.84
CA PRO A 82 -7.90 0.50 -9.81
C PRO A 82 -8.26 1.98 -9.64
N GLU A 83 -8.75 2.64 -10.69
CA GLU A 83 -9.23 4.03 -10.64
C GLU A 83 -10.48 4.16 -9.77
N GLU A 84 -11.41 3.20 -9.87
CA GLU A 84 -12.59 3.14 -9.00
C GLU A 84 -12.20 2.95 -7.53
N ALA A 85 -11.28 2.02 -7.25
CA ALA A 85 -10.76 1.81 -5.90
C ALA A 85 -10.10 3.08 -5.34
N LEU A 86 -9.32 3.79 -6.15
CA LEU A 86 -8.71 5.07 -5.77
C LEU A 86 -9.76 6.17 -5.56
N ALA A 87 -10.79 6.26 -6.40
CA ALA A 87 -11.86 7.23 -6.25
C ALA A 87 -12.67 7.00 -4.96
N LEU A 88 -12.92 5.73 -4.60
CA LEU A 88 -13.53 5.37 -3.32
C LEU A 88 -12.63 5.69 -2.13
N ALA A 89 -11.32 5.40 -2.24
CA ALA A 89 -10.36 5.79 -1.22
C ALA A 89 -10.37 7.32 -1.01
N ARG A 90 -10.36 8.11 -2.09
CA ARG A 90 -10.47 9.58 -2.01
C ARG A 90 -11.75 10.03 -1.33
N LYS A 91 -12.89 9.39 -1.56
CA LYS A 91 -14.14 9.75 -0.85
C LYS A 91 -14.09 9.40 0.65
N THR A 92 -13.30 8.40 1.01
CA THR A 92 -13.31 7.78 2.34
C THR A 92 -12.19 8.29 3.25
N LEU A 93 -11.07 8.73 2.69
CA LEU A 93 -9.85 9.11 3.40
C LEU A 93 -9.62 10.62 3.29
N PRO A 94 -9.91 11.40 4.35
CA PRO A 94 -9.83 12.86 4.29
C PRO A 94 -8.43 13.40 3.95
N TRP A 95 -7.37 12.74 4.43
CA TRP A 95 -5.98 13.15 4.19
C TRP A 95 -5.57 13.06 2.71
N LEU A 96 -6.27 12.25 1.92
CA LEU A 96 -5.93 12.05 0.52
C LEU A 96 -6.34 13.24 -0.36
N TRP A 97 -7.25 14.10 0.10
CA TRP A 97 -7.64 15.33 -0.61
C TRP A 97 -6.52 16.35 -0.72
N GLU A 98 -5.57 16.31 0.22
CA GLU A 98 -4.42 17.21 0.25
C GLU A 98 -3.35 16.80 -0.77
N ILE A 99 -3.48 15.61 -1.37
CA ILE A 99 -2.50 15.05 -2.31
C ILE A 99 -3.01 15.16 -3.75
N PRO A 100 -2.35 15.97 -4.60
CA PRO A 100 -2.70 16.06 -6.02
C PRO A 100 -2.46 14.74 -6.76
N GLU A 101 -3.18 14.52 -7.87
CA GLU A 101 -3.14 13.29 -8.68
C GLU A 101 -1.85 13.11 -9.49
#